data_AF-A0A7K5CU08-F1
#
_entry.id   AF-A0A7K5CU08-F1
#
_cell.length_a   1.000
_cell.length_b   1.000
_cell.length_c   1.000
_cell.angle_alpha   90.00
_cell.angle_beta   90.00
_cell.angle_gamma   90.00
#
_symmetry.space_group_name_H-M   'P 1'
#
loop_
_entity.id
_entity.type
_entity.pdbx_description
1 polymer ?
#
loop_
_entity_poly.entity_id
_entity_poly.type
_entity_poly.pdbx_seq_one_letter_code
_entity_poly.pdbx_strand_id
1 'polypeptide(L)'
;MARLLQDPSKFHPSEWATANMMQRVSTESQKSRSECMIAESWRLVDEIEKTTQKTQSDVNKKIEQRREEIKFWKQELDNKLEQIVHETEVLLTFKNRLERALESCKEPLVIAQKCLLYRQRRVGIDLVHDEVEQELVKEAEVLQGIIALLGHTLEQTNEQIRQNRSAKYNLEMDLKDKFTALTIDDYCARLTNDTPDMMYADNAVKIEGNFVSPKDWVDFSNINVEKADKQRNNSLALRALIDGILSQTANDMRKHCEMVNVAFRNRVKEVKDAKHKLETLLAMVMDETASQEKNIAALKKAIADKEGPAKVAQSRLEARSHRPNVELCYDRVQCSLMSEVQEITKNIQRQDALAQAETELKGLSRRQLSLEEEIKVKENTLYIDEVLCMQMRESVYINNF
;
A
#
# COMPACT_ATOMS: atom_id res chain seq x y z
N MET A 1 89.64 -100.46 18.64
CA MET A 1 89.39 -101.22 17.40
C MET A 1 88.54 -100.38 16.49
N ALA A 2 89.10 -99.98 15.35
CA ALA A 2 88.46 -99.17 14.33
C ALA A 2 87.24 -99.89 13.74
N ARG A 3 86.10 -99.21 13.62
CA ARG A 3 85.04 -99.64 12.70
C ARG A 3 85.57 -99.40 11.29
N LEU A 4 86.01 -100.49 10.66
CA LEU A 4 86.31 -100.56 9.24
C LEU A 4 85.14 -99.94 8.46
N LEU A 5 85.46 -98.96 7.62
CA LEU A 5 84.59 -98.50 6.54
C LEU A 5 84.17 -99.74 5.74
N GLN A 6 82.89 -100.11 5.80
CA GLN A 6 82.34 -101.10 4.89
C GLN A 6 82.45 -100.53 3.47
N ASP A 7 83.14 -101.25 2.58
CA ASP A 7 83.12 -100.93 1.15
C ASP A 7 81.66 -100.97 0.66
N PRO A 8 81.20 -99.96 -0.09
CA PRO A 8 79.83 -99.91 -0.56
C PRO A 8 79.50 -101.17 -1.39
N SER A 9 78.37 -101.79 -1.09
CA SER A 9 77.84 -102.92 -1.83
C SER A 9 77.69 -102.57 -3.32
N LYS A 10 78.34 -103.35 -4.20
CA LYS A 10 78.30 -103.11 -5.65
C LYS A 10 76.92 -103.48 -6.20
N PHE A 11 76.26 -102.52 -6.84
CA PHE A 11 74.95 -102.71 -7.46
C PHE A 11 75.05 -103.54 -8.75
N HIS A 12 74.02 -104.35 -9.03
CA HIS A 12 73.92 -105.07 -10.30
C HIS A 12 73.61 -104.08 -11.44
N PRO A 13 74.09 -104.29 -12.68
CA PRO A 13 73.78 -103.41 -13.81
C PRO A 13 72.27 -103.18 -14.03
N SER A 14 71.43 -104.15 -13.69
CA SER A 14 69.97 -103.99 -13.71
C SER A 14 69.45 -103.03 -12.64
N GLU A 15 70.02 -103.03 -11.43
CA GLU A 15 69.65 -102.10 -10.35
C GLU A 15 70.10 -100.68 -10.68
N TRP A 16 71.28 -100.50 -11.28
CA TRP A 16 71.74 -99.22 -11.81
C TRP A 16 70.83 -98.70 -12.93
N ALA A 17 70.41 -99.58 -13.86
CA ALA A 17 69.50 -99.22 -14.95
C ALA A 17 68.12 -98.83 -14.41
N THR A 18 67.58 -99.58 -13.44
CA THR A 18 66.30 -99.27 -12.78
C THR A 18 66.37 -97.97 -11.99
N ALA A 19 67.44 -97.72 -11.21
CA ALA A 19 67.60 -96.50 -10.44
C ALA A 19 67.72 -95.25 -11.35
N ASN A 20 68.49 -95.33 -12.44
CA ASN A 20 68.58 -94.22 -13.40
C ASN A 20 67.27 -94.01 -14.18
N MET A 21 66.55 -95.09 -14.50
CA MET A 21 65.22 -94.99 -15.12
C MET A 21 64.21 -94.34 -14.16
N MET A 22 64.17 -94.77 -12.89
CA MET A 22 63.31 -94.16 -11.86
C MET A 22 63.67 -92.69 -11.63
N GLN A 23 64.96 -92.35 -11.55
CA GLN A 23 65.42 -90.96 -11.42
C GLN A 23 65.01 -90.11 -12.64
N ARG A 24 65.15 -90.65 -13.85
CA ARG A 24 64.72 -89.98 -15.09
C ARG A 24 63.22 -89.77 -15.14
N VAL A 25 62.41 -90.79 -14.81
CA VAL A 25 60.95 -90.69 -14.77
C VAL A 25 60.49 -89.71 -13.67
N SER A 26 61.08 -89.75 -12.48
CA SER A 26 60.76 -88.82 -11.40
C SER A 26 61.14 -87.37 -11.74
N THR A 27 62.28 -87.16 -12.39
CA THR A 27 62.72 -85.82 -12.82
C THR A 27 61.84 -85.28 -13.95
N GLU A 28 61.48 -86.11 -14.93
CA GLU A 28 60.56 -85.72 -16.02
C GLU A 28 59.15 -85.42 -15.48
N SER A 29 58.66 -86.22 -14.52
CA SER A 29 57.38 -85.95 -13.84
C SER A 29 57.40 -84.64 -13.07
N GLN A 30 58.47 -84.35 -12.32
CA GLN A 30 58.61 -83.09 -11.58
C GLN A 30 58.74 -81.89 -12.53
N LYS A 31 59.50 -82.03 -13.63
CA LYS A 31 59.62 -81.00 -14.66
C LYS A 31 58.28 -80.72 -15.33
N SER A 32 57.56 -81.75 -15.76
CA SER A 32 56.23 -81.61 -16.37
C SER A 32 55.22 -80.94 -15.41
N ARG A 33 55.24 -81.29 -14.12
CA ARG A 33 54.44 -80.60 -13.10
C ARG A 33 54.82 -79.12 -12.97
N SER A 34 56.11 -78.80 -12.98
CA SER A 34 56.60 -77.42 -12.92
C SER A 34 56.21 -76.62 -14.17
N GLU A 35 56.33 -77.20 -15.37
CA GLU A 35 55.92 -76.56 -16.63
C GLU A 35 54.40 -76.30 -16.66
N CYS A 36 53.61 -77.26 -16.16
CA CYS A 36 52.15 -77.10 -16.01
C CYS A 36 51.81 -75.97 -15.01
N MET A 37 52.46 -75.93 -13.84
CA MET A 37 52.28 -74.87 -12.85
C MET A 37 52.69 -73.49 -13.38
N ILE A 38 53.77 -73.40 -14.16
CA ILE A 38 54.20 -72.15 -14.80
C ILE A 38 53.17 -71.70 -15.83
N ALA A 39 52.68 -72.60 -16.69
CA ALA A 39 51.65 -72.28 -17.67
C ALA A 39 50.34 -71.82 -16.99
N GLU A 40 49.93 -72.48 -15.90
CA GLU A 40 48.77 -72.07 -15.10
C GLU A 40 48.99 -70.71 -14.43
N SER A 41 50.19 -70.46 -13.89
CA SER A 41 50.55 -69.17 -13.28
C SER A 41 50.48 -68.03 -14.30
N TRP A 42 51.02 -68.24 -15.51
CA TRP A 42 50.92 -67.25 -16.60
C TRP A 42 49.48 -67.01 -17.05
N ARG A 43 48.66 -68.07 -17.14
CA ARG A 43 47.23 -67.94 -17.41
C ARG A 43 46.53 -67.11 -16.33
N LEU A 44 46.85 -67.33 -15.05
CA LEU A 44 46.30 -66.56 -13.93
C LEU A 44 46.75 -65.09 -13.97
N VAL A 45 48.03 -64.82 -14.28
CA VAL A 45 48.53 -63.44 -14.43
C VAL A 45 47.77 -62.69 -15.52
N ASP A 46 47.61 -63.30 -16.70
CA ASP A 46 46.84 -62.72 -17.81
C ASP A 46 45.35 -62.50 -17.44
N GLU A 47 44.74 -63.47 -16.74
CA GLU A 47 43.36 -63.37 -16.27
C GLU A 47 43.18 -62.25 -15.23
N ILE A 48 44.11 -62.12 -14.28
CA ILE A 48 44.12 -61.06 -13.26
C ILE A 48 44.33 -59.69 -13.92
N GLU A 49 45.28 -59.57 -14.85
CA GLU A 49 45.55 -58.32 -15.55
C GLU A 49 44.33 -57.85 -16.36
N LYS A 50 43.77 -58.74 -17.19
CA LYS A 50 42.57 -58.44 -17.98
C LYS A 50 41.38 -58.07 -17.11
N THR A 51 41.14 -58.81 -16.03
CA THR A 51 40.03 -58.53 -15.11
C THR A 51 40.23 -57.20 -14.41
N THR A 52 41.44 -56.92 -13.92
CA THR A 52 41.79 -55.66 -13.24
C THR A 52 41.62 -54.46 -14.17
N GLN A 53 42.19 -54.51 -15.38
CA GLN A 53 42.07 -53.44 -16.37
C GLN A 53 40.61 -53.20 -16.76
N LYS A 54 39.84 -54.28 -16.98
CA LYS A 54 38.42 -54.18 -17.32
C LYS A 54 37.63 -53.53 -16.20
N THR A 55 37.78 -53.99 -14.95
CA THR A 55 37.08 -53.43 -13.79
C THR A 55 37.44 -51.96 -13.58
N GLN A 56 38.73 -51.59 -13.67
CA GLN A 56 39.15 -50.18 -13.58
C GLN A 56 38.53 -49.33 -14.69
N SER A 57 38.57 -49.80 -15.94
CA SER A 57 37.96 -49.10 -17.08
C SER A 57 36.46 -48.90 -16.89
N ASP A 58 35.75 -49.93 -16.43
CA ASP A 58 34.30 -49.89 -16.20
C ASP A 58 33.93 -48.93 -15.06
N VAL A 59 34.72 -48.88 -13.98
CA VAL A 59 34.52 -47.94 -12.86
C VAL A 59 34.84 -46.51 -13.29
N ASN A 60 35.93 -46.27 -14.02
CA ASN A 60 36.29 -44.94 -14.52
C ASN A 60 35.19 -44.37 -15.43
N LYS A 61 34.58 -45.19 -16.29
CA LYS A 61 33.43 -44.77 -17.11
C LYS A 61 32.23 -44.37 -16.25
N LYS A 62 31.94 -45.10 -15.16
CA LYS A 62 30.84 -44.78 -14.25
C LYS A 62 31.10 -43.51 -13.45
N ILE A 63 32.34 -43.27 -13.02
CA ILE A 63 32.75 -42.00 -12.39
C ILE A 63 32.52 -40.84 -13.36
N GLU A 64 32.92 -40.99 -14.63
CA GLU A 64 32.70 -39.93 -15.62
C GLU A 64 31.21 -39.65 -15.87
N GLN A 65 30.39 -40.69 -16.02
CA GLN A 65 28.94 -40.53 -16.12
C GLN A 65 28.36 -39.78 -14.91
N ARG A 66 28.82 -40.12 -13.71
CA ARG A 66 28.36 -39.46 -12.49
C ARG A 66 28.79 -37.99 -12.42
N ARG A 67 30.00 -37.66 -12.85
CA ARG A 67 30.48 -36.27 -12.95
C ARG A 67 29.59 -35.44 -13.87
N GLU A 68 29.21 -35.98 -15.02
CA GLU A 68 28.33 -35.28 -15.97
C GLU A 68 26.92 -35.09 -15.40
N GLU A 69 26.35 -36.08 -14.69
CA GLU A 69 25.08 -35.92 -13.98
C GLU A 69 25.14 -34.81 -12.91
N ILE A 70 26.21 -34.76 -12.11
CA ILE A 70 26.39 -33.74 -11.07
C ILE A 70 26.55 -32.35 -11.71
N LYS A 71 27.33 -32.22 -12.79
CA LYS A 71 27.49 -30.96 -13.52
C LYS A 71 26.15 -30.46 -14.07
N PHE A 72 25.36 -31.35 -14.67
CA PHE A 72 24.02 -31.03 -15.15
C PHE A 72 23.14 -30.44 -14.03
N TRP A 73 23.02 -31.15 -12.90
CA TRP A 73 22.20 -30.68 -11.78
C TRP A 73 22.73 -29.39 -11.16
N LYS A 74 24.05 -29.24 -11.06
CA LYS A 74 24.66 -27.99 -10.59
C LYS A 74 24.27 -26.83 -11.49
N GLN A 75 24.36 -27.00 -12.81
CA GLN A 75 23.96 -25.96 -13.76
C GLN A 75 22.47 -25.62 -13.66
N GLU A 76 21.60 -26.61 -13.53
CA GLU A 76 20.15 -26.37 -13.35
C GLU A 76 19.86 -25.62 -12.04
N LEU A 77 20.50 -26.01 -10.93
CA LEU A 77 20.33 -25.34 -9.65
C LEU A 77 20.88 -23.90 -9.67
N ASP A 78 22.04 -23.67 -10.28
CA ASP A 78 22.65 -22.34 -10.46
C ASP A 78 21.71 -21.44 -11.28
N ASN A 79 21.19 -21.94 -12.42
CA ASN A 79 20.24 -21.20 -13.25
C ASN A 79 18.98 -20.78 -12.47
N LYS A 80 18.43 -21.68 -11.64
CA LYS A 80 17.24 -21.40 -10.83
C LYS A 80 17.54 -20.45 -9.68
N LEU A 81 18.74 -20.54 -9.11
CA LEU A 81 19.22 -19.64 -8.07
C LEU A 81 19.32 -18.19 -8.60
N GLU A 82 19.93 -18.00 -9.77
CA GLU A 82 20.01 -16.67 -10.41
C GLU A 82 18.61 -16.09 -10.67
N GLN A 83 17.69 -16.90 -11.20
CA GLN A 83 16.31 -16.48 -11.48
C GLN A 83 15.55 -16.05 -10.22
N ILE A 84 15.63 -16.82 -9.12
CA ILE A 84 14.91 -16.48 -7.88
C ILE A 84 15.54 -15.29 -7.16
N VAL A 85 16.87 -15.14 -7.22
CA VAL A 85 17.58 -13.98 -6.67
C VAL A 85 17.13 -12.71 -7.41
N HIS A 86 17.19 -12.73 -8.74
CA HIS A 86 16.75 -11.60 -9.57
C HIS A 86 15.29 -11.24 -9.29
N GLU A 87 14.38 -12.23 -9.28
CA GLU A 87 12.96 -11.97 -9.02
C GLU A 87 12.73 -11.41 -7.61
N THR A 88 13.51 -11.83 -6.61
CA THR A 88 13.42 -11.28 -5.25
C THR A 88 13.83 -9.81 -5.19
N GLU A 89 14.89 -9.43 -5.92
CA GLU A 89 15.31 -8.03 -6.02
C GLU A 89 14.25 -7.17 -6.69
N VAL A 90 13.64 -7.65 -7.77
CA VAL A 90 12.54 -6.93 -8.42
C VAL A 90 11.35 -6.81 -7.48
N LEU A 91 10.95 -7.87 -6.77
CA LEU A 91 9.82 -7.82 -5.83
C LEU A 91 10.08 -6.85 -4.65
N LEU A 92 11.33 -6.67 -4.23
CA LEU A 92 11.71 -5.65 -3.24
C LEU A 92 11.47 -4.22 -3.77
N THR A 93 11.66 -3.97 -5.07
CA THR A 93 11.33 -2.65 -5.65
C THR A 93 9.82 -2.38 -5.62
N PHE A 94 8.99 -3.41 -5.86
CA PHE A 94 7.54 -3.33 -5.76
C PHE A 94 7.07 -3.13 -4.32
N LYS A 95 7.70 -3.80 -3.36
CA LYS A 95 7.49 -3.53 -1.92
C LYS A 95 7.71 -2.06 -1.60
N ASN A 96 8.82 -1.47 -2.04
CA ASN A 96 9.12 -0.05 -1.80
C ASN A 96 8.12 0.90 -2.49
N ARG A 97 7.50 0.49 -3.60
CA ARG A 97 6.42 1.25 -4.26
C ARG A 97 5.13 1.20 -3.42
N LEU A 98 4.75 0.02 -2.92
CA LEU A 98 3.60 -0.15 -2.02
C LEU A 98 3.76 0.68 -0.73
N GLU A 99 4.93 0.65 -0.10
CA GLU A 99 5.21 1.42 1.12
C GLU A 99 5.09 2.94 0.87
N ARG A 100 5.61 3.43 -0.26
CA ARG A 100 5.46 4.84 -0.66
C ARG A 100 4.01 5.20 -0.97
N ALA A 101 3.26 4.32 -1.62
CA ALA A 101 1.84 4.52 -1.89
C ALA A 101 1.05 4.63 -0.59
N LEU A 102 1.28 3.73 0.38
CA LEU A 102 0.67 3.79 1.71
C LEU A 102 0.95 5.11 2.43
N GLU A 103 2.21 5.57 2.41
CA GLU A 103 2.58 6.83 3.06
C GLU A 103 1.84 8.02 2.43
N SER A 104 1.72 8.03 1.10
CA SER A 104 1.06 9.11 0.37
C SER A 104 -0.46 9.20 0.61
N CYS A 105 -1.10 8.13 1.10
CA CYS A 105 -2.53 8.16 1.43
C CYS A 105 -2.82 8.88 2.77
N LYS A 106 -1.83 9.04 3.65
CA LYS A 106 -2.03 9.57 5.01
C LYS A 106 -2.43 11.04 5.00
N GLU A 107 -1.71 11.87 4.25
CA GLU A 107 -1.98 13.32 4.21
C GLU A 107 -3.37 13.64 3.62
N PRO A 108 -3.78 13.08 2.46
CA PRO A 108 -5.14 13.26 1.93
C PRO A 108 -6.23 12.86 2.94
N LEU A 109 -6.04 11.75 3.66
CA LEU A 109 -7.01 11.29 4.65
C LEU A 109 -7.14 12.28 5.82
N VAL A 110 -6.00 12.76 6.33
CA VAL A 110 -5.97 13.77 7.40
C VAL A 110 -6.64 15.08 6.94
N ILE A 111 -6.40 15.49 5.69
CA ILE A 111 -7.01 16.71 5.13
C ILE A 111 -8.54 16.54 5.02
N ALA A 112 -9.03 15.43 4.47
CA ALA A 112 -10.46 15.15 4.37
C ALA A 112 -11.15 15.19 5.76
N GLN A 113 -10.53 14.55 6.76
CA GLN A 113 -11.02 14.54 8.15
C GLN A 113 -11.01 15.94 8.78
N LYS A 114 -9.95 16.73 8.55
CA LYS A 114 -9.88 18.11 9.04
C LYS A 114 -10.93 19.00 8.38
N CYS A 115 -11.20 18.84 7.09
CA CYS A 115 -12.27 19.56 6.40
C CYS A 115 -13.64 19.26 7.03
N LEU A 116 -13.94 17.99 7.31
CA LEU A 116 -15.15 17.61 8.06
C LEU A 116 -15.21 18.31 9.42
N LEU A 117 -14.12 18.28 10.19
CA LEU A 117 -14.05 18.92 11.51
C LEU A 117 -14.25 20.44 11.45
N TYR A 118 -13.67 21.12 10.47
CA TYR A 118 -13.88 22.57 10.30
C TYR A 118 -15.32 22.89 9.94
N ARG A 119 -15.95 22.08 9.10
CA ARG A 119 -17.35 22.29 8.69
C ARG A 119 -18.35 22.08 9.83
N GLN A 120 -18.01 21.27 10.84
CA GLN A 120 -18.78 21.19 12.09
C GLN A 120 -18.78 22.50 12.90
N ARG A 121 -17.95 23.49 12.54
CA ARG A 121 -17.91 24.82 13.18
C ARG A 121 -18.78 25.86 12.48
N ARG A 122 -19.47 25.49 11.39
CA ARG A 122 -20.50 26.35 10.80
C ARG A 122 -21.64 26.57 11.80
N VAL A 123 -22.35 27.67 11.64
CA VAL A 123 -23.35 28.12 12.60
C VAL A 123 -24.72 28.33 11.96
N GLY A 124 -25.76 28.25 12.77
CA GLY A 124 -27.14 28.50 12.34
C GLY A 124 -27.60 27.55 11.23
N ILE A 125 -28.33 28.10 10.26
CA ILE A 125 -28.91 27.33 9.15
C ILE A 125 -27.88 26.78 8.15
N ASP A 126 -26.61 27.18 8.25
CA ASP A 126 -25.54 26.73 7.35
C ASP A 126 -24.84 25.45 7.84
N LEU A 127 -25.10 25.04 9.08
CA LEU A 127 -24.69 23.74 9.59
C LEU A 127 -25.64 22.65 9.04
N VAL A 128 -25.42 22.27 7.79
CA VAL A 128 -26.27 21.34 7.04
C VAL A 128 -25.45 20.22 6.41
N HIS A 129 -26.10 19.06 6.29
CA HIS A 129 -25.57 17.90 5.57
C HIS A 129 -25.74 18.13 4.07
N ASP A 130 -24.72 18.69 3.44
CA ASP A 130 -24.71 19.00 2.01
C ASP A 130 -23.84 18.04 1.19
N GLU A 131 -23.77 18.29 -0.12
CA GLU A 131 -22.99 17.47 -1.05
C GLU A 131 -21.50 17.42 -0.67
N VAL A 132 -20.94 18.51 -0.12
CA VAL A 132 -19.52 18.54 0.26
C VAL A 132 -19.26 17.62 1.43
N GLU A 133 -20.13 17.61 2.44
CA GLU A 133 -20.02 16.68 3.57
C GLU A 133 -20.13 15.22 3.10
N GLN A 134 -21.10 14.93 2.22
CA GLN A 134 -21.26 13.58 1.66
C GLN A 134 -20.02 13.12 0.89
N GLU A 135 -19.48 13.97 0.01
CA GLU A 135 -18.30 13.63 -0.78
C GLU A 135 -17.03 13.54 0.08
N LEU A 136 -16.89 14.35 1.13
CA LEU A 136 -15.77 14.25 2.09
C LEU A 136 -15.81 12.94 2.89
N VAL A 137 -16.99 12.50 3.32
CA VAL A 137 -17.13 11.20 4.01
C VAL A 137 -16.75 10.07 3.05
N LYS A 138 -17.26 10.08 1.82
CA LYS A 138 -16.91 9.09 0.79
C LYS A 138 -15.41 9.08 0.49
N GLU A 139 -14.78 10.24 0.36
CA GLU A 139 -13.33 10.36 0.14
C GLU A 139 -12.55 9.72 1.29
N ALA A 140 -12.94 9.98 2.54
CA ALA A 140 -12.29 9.38 3.72
C ALA A 140 -12.47 7.86 3.77
N GLU A 141 -13.66 7.34 3.47
CA GLU A 141 -13.95 5.90 3.40
C GLU A 141 -13.13 5.22 2.30
N VAL A 142 -13.06 5.81 1.11
CA VAL A 142 -12.26 5.29 0.00
C VAL A 142 -10.78 5.28 0.34
N LEU A 143 -10.25 6.36 0.94
CA LEU A 143 -8.85 6.41 1.36
C LEU A 143 -8.52 5.35 2.42
N GLN A 144 -9.42 5.11 3.38
CA GLN A 144 -9.25 4.03 4.36
C GLN A 144 -9.28 2.65 3.70
N GLY A 145 -10.19 2.42 2.75
CA GLY A 145 -10.25 1.18 1.98
C GLY A 145 -8.98 0.94 1.16
N ILE A 146 -8.44 1.99 0.54
CA ILE A 146 -7.17 1.95 -0.20
C ILE A 146 -6.00 1.62 0.72
N ILE A 147 -5.91 2.27 1.90
CA ILE A 147 -4.87 1.97 2.89
C ILE A 147 -4.93 0.51 3.34
N ALA A 148 -6.13 -0.01 3.61
CA ALA A 148 -6.31 -1.41 4.00
C ALA A 148 -5.90 -2.38 2.87
N LEU A 149 -6.30 -2.10 1.63
CA LEU A 149 -5.95 -2.89 0.46
C LEU A 149 -4.43 -2.93 0.24
N LEU A 150 -3.78 -1.76 0.19
CA LEU A 150 -2.33 -1.65 0.02
C LEU A 150 -1.57 -2.32 1.18
N GLY A 151 -2.07 -2.20 2.42
CA GLY A 151 -1.50 -2.85 3.61
C GLY A 151 -1.52 -4.37 3.48
N HIS A 152 -2.67 -4.94 3.12
CA HIS A 152 -2.79 -6.39 2.89
C HIS A 152 -1.88 -6.87 1.75
N THR A 153 -1.83 -6.13 0.63
CA THR A 153 -0.94 -6.47 -0.49
C THR A 153 0.54 -6.40 -0.09
N LEU A 154 0.92 -5.45 0.77
CA LEU A 154 2.28 -5.35 1.32
C LEU A 154 2.62 -6.55 2.21
N GLU A 155 1.69 -7.02 3.04
CA GLU A 155 1.86 -8.23 3.84
C GLU A 155 2.07 -9.47 2.97
N GLN A 156 1.24 -9.65 1.94
CA GLN A 156 1.39 -10.73 0.95
C GLN A 156 2.75 -10.66 0.24
N THR A 157 3.20 -9.45 -0.10
CA THR A 157 4.51 -9.22 -0.73
C THR A 157 5.66 -9.59 0.20
N ASN A 158 5.59 -9.21 1.47
CA ASN A 158 6.59 -9.59 2.47
C ASN A 158 6.67 -11.10 2.67
N GLU A 159 5.52 -11.78 2.72
CA GLU A 159 5.49 -13.24 2.82
C GLU A 159 6.08 -13.91 1.58
N GLN A 160 5.75 -13.43 0.38
CA GLN A 160 6.32 -13.97 -0.86
C GLN A 160 7.85 -13.77 -0.91
N ILE A 161 8.37 -12.61 -0.48
CA ILE A 161 9.83 -12.39 -0.35
C ILE A 161 10.46 -13.39 0.62
N ARG A 162 9.79 -13.70 1.75
CA ARG A 162 10.26 -14.71 2.71
C ARG A 162 10.31 -16.10 2.08
N GLN A 163 9.29 -16.47 1.30
CA GLN A 163 9.25 -17.74 0.57
C GLN A 163 10.35 -17.83 -0.49
N ASN A 164 10.61 -16.76 -1.23
CA ASN A 164 11.71 -16.72 -2.20
C ASN A 164 13.06 -16.92 -1.52
N ARG A 165 13.30 -16.27 -0.37
CA ARG A 165 14.53 -16.46 0.43
C ARG A 165 14.68 -17.88 0.95
N SER A 166 13.57 -18.53 1.33
CA SER A 166 13.58 -19.95 1.71
C SER A 166 13.96 -20.85 0.53
N ALA A 167 13.38 -20.62 -0.65
CA ALA A 167 13.74 -21.37 -1.86
C ALA A 167 15.21 -21.16 -2.24
N LYS A 168 15.69 -19.91 -2.21
CA LYS A 168 17.10 -19.55 -2.41
C LYS A 168 18.03 -20.36 -1.49
N TYR A 169 17.76 -20.38 -0.18
CA TYR A 169 18.58 -21.12 0.78
C TYR A 169 18.67 -22.62 0.45
N ASN A 170 17.55 -23.26 0.09
CA ASN A 170 17.56 -24.69 -0.24
C ASN A 170 18.39 -24.97 -1.51
N LEU A 171 18.30 -24.10 -2.53
CA LEU A 171 19.15 -24.20 -3.73
C LEU A 171 20.63 -24.04 -3.39
N GLU A 172 20.99 -23.06 -2.55
CA GLU A 172 22.39 -22.82 -2.14
C GLU A 172 22.97 -24.02 -1.37
N MET A 173 22.18 -24.66 -0.51
CA MET A 173 22.63 -25.86 0.21
C MET A 173 22.84 -27.05 -0.73
N ASP A 174 21.89 -27.30 -1.65
CA ASP A 174 22.02 -28.36 -2.64
C ASP A 174 23.25 -28.13 -3.55
N LEU A 175 23.44 -26.89 -4.01
CA LEU A 175 24.62 -26.50 -4.81
C LEU A 175 25.93 -26.75 -4.08
N LYS A 176 26.00 -26.44 -2.78
CA LYS A 176 27.19 -26.69 -1.96
C LYS A 176 27.52 -28.19 -1.88
N ASP A 177 26.50 -29.02 -1.70
CA ASP A 177 26.66 -30.47 -1.63
C ASP A 177 27.08 -31.04 -3.00
N LYS A 178 26.46 -30.57 -4.10
CA LYS A 178 26.82 -30.94 -5.47
C LYS A 178 28.25 -30.50 -5.83
N PHE A 179 28.68 -29.31 -5.41
CA PHE A 179 30.05 -28.82 -5.60
C PHE A 179 31.07 -29.72 -4.89
N THR A 180 30.78 -30.09 -3.64
CA THR A 180 31.63 -30.97 -2.85
C THR A 180 31.72 -32.37 -3.48
N ALA A 181 30.58 -32.93 -3.88
CA ALA A 181 30.52 -34.22 -4.59
C ALA A 181 31.33 -34.20 -5.90
N LEU A 182 31.15 -33.15 -6.72
CA LEU A 182 31.90 -33.00 -7.97
C LEU A 182 33.41 -32.90 -7.73
N THR A 183 33.84 -32.19 -6.67
CA THR A 183 35.27 -32.05 -6.33
C THR A 183 35.89 -33.40 -5.97
N ILE A 184 35.15 -34.24 -5.22
CA ILE A 184 35.57 -35.60 -4.87
C ILE A 184 35.65 -36.47 -6.14
N ASP A 185 34.61 -36.46 -6.97
CA ASP A 185 34.59 -37.28 -8.19
C ASP A 185 35.64 -36.83 -9.21
N ASP A 186 35.91 -35.53 -9.30
CA ASP A 186 37.01 -34.96 -10.07
C ASP A 186 38.38 -35.44 -9.58
N TYR A 187 38.56 -35.57 -8.26
CA TYR A 187 39.78 -36.14 -7.68
C TYR A 187 39.89 -37.63 -8.02
N CYS A 188 38.83 -38.41 -7.81
CA CYS A 188 38.79 -39.83 -8.14
C CYS A 188 39.09 -40.09 -9.63
N ALA A 189 38.53 -39.28 -10.53
CA ALA A 189 38.77 -39.39 -11.97
C ALA A 189 40.22 -39.09 -12.39
N ARG A 190 40.98 -38.35 -11.58
CA ARG A 190 42.40 -38.06 -11.82
C ARG A 190 43.35 -39.14 -11.28
N LEU A 191 42.88 -40.05 -10.44
CA LEU A 191 43.71 -41.12 -9.90
C LEU A 191 44.07 -42.12 -11.00
N THR A 192 45.36 -42.42 -11.10
CA THR A 192 45.94 -43.42 -11.99
C THR A 192 46.78 -44.42 -11.20
N ASN A 193 47.11 -45.56 -11.81
CA ASN A 193 47.95 -46.59 -11.18
C ASN A 193 49.35 -46.08 -10.78
N ASP A 194 49.81 -44.96 -11.38
CA ASP A 194 51.10 -44.34 -11.12
C ASP A 194 51.02 -43.15 -10.15
N THR A 195 49.87 -42.93 -9.50
CA THR A 195 49.69 -41.81 -8.57
C THR A 195 50.55 -42.05 -7.31
N PRO A 196 51.45 -41.11 -6.94
CA PRO A 196 52.30 -41.27 -5.77
C PRO A 196 51.49 -41.25 -4.45
N ASP A 197 52.05 -41.87 -3.40
CA ASP A 197 51.51 -41.90 -2.03
C ASP A 197 50.12 -42.56 -1.86
N MET A 198 49.71 -43.44 -2.78
CA MET A 198 48.51 -44.27 -2.59
C MET A 198 48.74 -45.34 -1.51
N MET A 199 48.03 -45.23 -0.38
CA MET A 199 48.05 -46.21 0.71
C MET A 199 46.80 -47.09 0.67
N TYR A 200 46.90 -48.34 1.14
CA TYR A 200 45.72 -49.17 1.38
C TYR A 200 44.85 -48.52 2.47
N ALA A 201 43.57 -48.30 2.17
CA ALA A 201 42.64 -47.76 3.15
C ALA A 201 42.23 -48.84 4.16
N ASP A 202 42.41 -48.55 5.46
CA ASP A 202 41.91 -49.39 6.54
C ASP A 202 40.37 -49.48 6.48
N ASN A 203 39.81 -50.69 6.50
CA ASN A 203 38.36 -50.95 6.43
C ASN A 203 37.65 -50.45 5.16
N ALA A 204 38.29 -50.46 3.98
CA ALA A 204 37.69 -50.02 2.71
C ALA A 204 36.30 -50.61 2.35
N VAL A 205 35.90 -51.73 2.95
CA VAL A 205 34.64 -52.45 2.67
C VAL A 205 33.56 -52.21 3.75
N LYS A 206 33.85 -51.46 4.82
CA LYS A 206 32.82 -51.08 5.81
C LYS A 206 31.97 -49.94 5.27
N ILE A 207 30.84 -50.32 4.69
CA ILE A 207 29.79 -49.42 4.22
C ILE A 207 29.03 -48.90 5.46
N GLU A 208 29.48 -47.82 6.06
CA GLU A 208 28.82 -47.15 7.19
C GLU A 208 28.20 -45.82 6.71
N GLY A 209 26.85 -45.72 6.73
CA GLY A 209 26.13 -44.52 6.33
C GLY A 209 24.68 -44.77 5.89
N ASN A 210 23.89 -43.70 5.81
CA ASN A 210 22.53 -43.73 5.24
C ASN A 210 22.63 -43.42 3.74
N PHE A 211 22.63 -44.45 2.90
CA PHE A 211 22.72 -44.30 1.44
C PHE A 211 21.37 -43.91 0.85
N VAL A 212 21.39 -42.95 -0.07
CA VAL A 212 20.23 -42.57 -0.89
C VAL A 212 20.33 -43.23 -2.25
N SER A 213 19.19 -43.60 -2.84
CA SER A 213 19.21 -44.13 -4.21
C SER A 213 19.52 -43.01 -5.21
N PRO A 214 20.06 -43.33 -6.42
CA PRO A 214 20.24 -42.33 -7.47
C PRO A 214 18.95 -41.60 -7.83
N LYS A 215 17.81 -42.31 -7.74
CA LYS A 215 16.49 -41.72 -7.94
C LYS A 215 16.18 -40.67 -6.86
N ASP A 216 16.34 -41.01 -5.58
CA ASP A 216 16.08 -40.07 -4.49
C ASP A 216 17.00 -38.84 -4.56
N TRP A 217 18.24 -39.01 -5.04
CA TRP A 217 19.17 -37.91 -5.27
C TRP A 217 18.70 -36.95 -6.38
N VAL A 218 18.17 -37.49 -7.48
CA VAL A 218 17.56 -36.70 -8.56
C VAL A 218 16.30 -36.00 -8.05
N ASP A 219 15.42 -36.75 -7.36
CA ASP A 219 14.15 -36.24 -6.84
C ASP A 219 14.38 -35.10 -5.84
N PHE A 220 15.42 -35.17 -5.01
CA PHE A 220 15.79 -34.09 -4.07
C PHE A 220 16.07 -32.77 -4.80
N SER A 221 16.91 -32.78 -5.83
CA SER A 221 17.23 -31.57 -6.60
C SER A 221 16.06 -31.08 -7.43
N ASN A 222 15.27 -31.99 -8.01
CA ASN A 222 14.02 -31.66 -8.70
C ASN A 222 13.04 -30.91 -7.80
N ILE A 223 12.80 -31.38 -6.56
CA ILE A 223 11.89 -30.73 -5.61
C ILE A 223 12.35 -29.29 -5.32
N ASN A 224 13.66 -29.07 -5.17
CA ASN A 224 14.20 -27.73 -4.95
C ASN A 224 13.98 -26.80 -6.16
N VAL A 225 14.20 -27.32 -7.38
CA VAL A 225 13.95 -26.61 -8.64
C VAL A 225 12.47 -26.25 -8.79
N GLU A 226 11.56 -27.22 -8.63
CA GLU A 226 10.11 -27.02 -8.73
C GLU A 226 9.61 -25.99 -7.71
N LYS A 227 10.11 -26.06 -6.47
CA LYS A 227 9.77 -25.10 -5.41
C LYS A 227 10.24 -23.70 -5.78
N ALA A 228 11.45 -23.54 -6.32
CA ALA A 228 11.96 -22.24 -6.76
C ALA A 228 11.13 -21.67 -7.92
N ASP A 229 10.80 -22.47 -8.93
CA ASP A 229 9.95 -22.05 -10.04
C ASP A 229 8.55 -21.65 -9.57
N LYS A 230 7.96 -22.40 -8.63
CA LYS A 230 6.67 -22.04 -8.03
C LYS A 230 6.73 -20.66 -7.35
N GLN A 231 7.75 -20.39 -6.54
CA GLN A 231 7.86 -19.09 -5.85
C GLN A 231 8.15 -17.94 -6.81
N ARG A 232 8.94 -18.18 -7.85
CA ARG A 232 9.16 -17.21 -8.93
C ARG A 232 7.86 -16.88 -9.67
N ASN A 233 7.09 -17.88 -10.06
CA ASN A 233 5.81 -17.68 -10.75
C ASN A 233 4.79 -16.93 -9.87
N ASN A 234 4.72 -17.25 -8.58
CA ASN A 234 3.91 -16.51 -7.63
C ASN A 234 4.33 -15.04 -7.52
N SER A 235 5.65 -14.76 -7.52
CA SER A 235 6.18 -13.39 -7.48
C SER A 235 5.81 -12.60 -8.74
N LEU A 236 5.91 -13.23 -9.92
CA LEU A 236 5.49 -12.62 -11.20
C LEU A 236 4.00 -12.28 -11.20
N ALA A 237 3.15 -13.21 -10.77
CA ALA A 237 1.70 -12.97 -10.67
C ALA A 237 1.39 -11.85 -9.66
N LEU A 238 2.08 -11.83 -8.52
CA LEU A 238 1.90 -10.81 -7.50
C LEU A 238 2.32 -9.42 -8.00
N ARG A 239 3.40 -9.31 -8.79
CA ARG A 239 3.81 -8.03 -9.40
C ARG A 239 2.74 -7.46 -10.32
N ALA A 240 2.18 -8.29 -11.21
CA ALA A 240 1.11 -7.86 -12.10
C ALA A 240 -0.13 -7.38 -11.32
N LEU A 241 -0.46 -8.06 -10.23
CA LEU A 241 -1.52 -7.64 -9.31
C LEU A 241 -1.19 -6.29 -8.64
N ILE A 242 0.03 -6.12 -8.13
CA ILE A 242 0.48 -4.87 -7.49
C ILE A 242 0.39 -3.69 -8.45
N ASP A 243 0.86 -3.83 -9.70
CA ASP A 243 0.77 -2.75 -10.69
C ASP A 243 -0.69 -2.35 -10.97
N GLY A 244 -1.58 -3.33 -11.06
CA GLY A 244 -3.03 -3.10 -11.21
C GLY A 244 -3.61 -2.35 -10.01
N ILE A 245 -3.28 -2.79 -8.80
CA ILE A 245 -3.75 -2.15 -7.55
C ILE A 245 -3.23 -0.71 -7.48
N LEU A 246 -1.92 -0.47 -7.64
CA LEU A 246 -1.32 0.86 -7.55
C LEU A 246 -1.95 1.85 -8.55
N SER A 247 -2.17 1.41 -9.79
CA SER A 247 -2.83 2.22 -10.82
C SER A 247 -4.28 2.54 -10.46
N GLN A 248 -5.05 1.53 -10.04
CA GLN A 248 -6.44 1.68 -9.66
C GLN A 248 -6.60 2.61 -8.46
N THR A 249 -5.83 2.41 -7.40
CA THR A 249 -5.90 3.23 -6.19
C THR A 249 -5.53 4.68 -6.46
N ALA A 250 -4.51 4.94 -7.30
CA ALA A 250 -4.15 6.30 -7.68
C ALA A 250 -5.27 7.00 -8.48
N ASN A 251 -5.95 6.26 -9.36
CA ASN A 251 -7.10 6.78 -10.11
C ASN A 251 -8.29 7.09 -9.19
N ASP A 252 -8.61 6.20 -8.25
CA ASP A 252 -9.71 6.39 -7.32
C ASP A 252 -9.46 7.59 -6.40
N MET A 253 -8.24 7.73 -5.86
CA MET A 253 -7.85 8.91 -5.08
C MET A 253 -8.03 10.20 -5.87
N ARG A 254 -7.55 10.25 -7.14
CA ARG A 254 -7.68 11.46 -7.97
C ARG A 254 -9.14 11.79 -8.26
N LYS A 255 -9.95 10.77 -8.56
CA LYS A 255 -11.38 10.93 -8.84
C LYS A 255 -12.13 11.51 -7.64
N HIS A 256 -11.94 10.93 -6.45
CA HIS A 256 -12.64 11.40 -5.25
C HIS A 256 -12.16 12.79 -4.80
N CYS A 257 -10.86 13.07 -4.91
CA CYS A 257 -10.34 14.40 -4.62
C CYS A 257 -10.98 15.47 -5.53
N GLU A 258 -11.12 15.19 -6.83
CA GLU A 258 -11.75 16.11 -7.77
C GLU A 258 -13.25 16.27 -7.50
N MET A 259 -13.97 15.18 -7.19
CA MET A 259 -15.39 15.25 -6.84
C MET A 259 -15.64 16.17 -5.64
N VAL A 260 -14.83 16.05 -4.59
CA VAL A 260 -14.92 16.93 -3.41
C VAL A 260 -14.56 18.37 -3.78
N ASN A 261 -13.52 18.59 -4.59
CA ASN A 261 -13.13 19.93 -5.02
C ASN A 261 -14.22 20.62 -5.86
N VAL A 262 -14.90 19.87 -6.75
CA VAL A 262 -16.07 20.36 -7.50
C VAL A 262 -17.20 20.73 -6.54
N ALA A 263 -17.53 19.85 -5.59
CA ALA A 263 -18.57 20.10 -4.61
C ALA A 263 -18.29 21.37 -3.79
N PHE A 264 -17.04 21.58 -3.33
CA PHE A 264 -16.63 22.80 -2.63
C PHE A 264 -16.81 24.04 -3.51
N ARG A 265 -16.35 24.02 -4.76
CA ARG A 265 -16.49 25.16 -5.68
C ARG A 265 -17.96 25.53 -5.91
N ASN A 266 -18.83 24.53 -6.06
CA ASN A 266 -20.26 24.74 -6.22
C ASN A 266 -20.87 25.33 -4.94
N ARG A 267 -20.56 24.76 -3.77
CA ARG A 267 -21.07 25.23 -2.47
C ARG A 267 -20.62 26.65 -2.14
N VAL A 268 -19.36 26.99 -2.39
CA VAL A 268 -18.85 28.35 -2.21
C VAL A 268 -19.59 29.33 -3.11
N LYS A 269 -19.84 28.97 -4.37
CA LYS A 269 -20.64 29.80 -5.30
C LYS A 269 -22.06 30.02 -4.78
N GLU A 270 -22.76 28.95 -4.36
CA GLU A 270 -24.11 29.03 -3.80
C GLU A 270 -24.17 29.97 -2.58
N VAL A 271 -23.20 29.86 -1.67
CA VAL A 271 -23.14 30.70 -0.47
C VAL A 271 -22.82 32.15 -0.81
N LYS A 272 -21.92 32.42 -1.77
CA LYS A 272 -21.64 33.79 -2.27
C LYS A 272 -22.88 34.42 -2.89
N ASP A 273 -23.60 33.68 -3.73
CA ASP A 273 -24.84 34.16 -4.35
C ASP A 273 -25.92 34.45 -3.30
N ALA A 274 -26.06 33.60 -2.29
CA ALA A 274 -26.98 33.82 -1.17
C ALA A 274 -26.59 35.06 -0.34
N LYS A 275 -25.30 35.20 -0.01
CA LYS A 275 -24.77 36.38 0.70
C LYS A 275 -25.06 37.66 -0.06
N HIS A 276 -24.77 37.70 -1.36
CA HIS A 276 -24.99 38.88 -2.18
C HIS A 276 -26.47 39.31 -2.23
N LYS A 277 -27.40 38.34 -2.29
CA LYS A 277 -28.84 38.61 -2.20
C LYS A 277 -29.22 39.22 -0.85
N LEU A 278 -28.65 38.72 0.26
CA LEU A 278 -28.89 39.28 1.59
C LEU A 278 -28.33 40.70 1.73
N GLU A 279 -27.14 40.96 1.21
CA GLU A 279 -26.53 42.30 1.16
C GLU A 279 -27.39 43.28 0.34
N THR A 280 -27.98 42.82 -0.77
CA THR A 280 -28.91 43.63 -1.58
C THR A 280 -30.18 43.96 -0.81
N LEU A 281 -30.78 42.97 -0.14
CA LEU A 281 -31.96 43.19 0.71
C LEU A 281 -31.65 44.12 1.88
N LEU A 282 -30.47 44.02 2.48
CA LEU A 282 -30.02 44.91 3.55
C LEU A 282 -29.95 46.36 3.05
N ALA A 283 -29.35 46.60 1.88
CA ALA A 283 -29.31 47.93 1.27
C ALA A 283 -30.71 48.50 1.03
N MET A 284 -31.64 47.69 0.51
CA MET A 284 -33.04 48.10 0.33
C MET A 284 -33.72 48.47 1.65
N VAL A 285 -33.50 47.68 2.71
CA VAL A 285 -34.06 47.97 4.05
C VAL A 285 -33.46 49.25 4.63
N MET A 286 -32.17 49.52 4.40
CA MET A 286 -31.52 50.75 4.84
C MET A 286 -32.08 51.99 4.12
N ASP A 287 -32.31 51.91 2.81
CA ASP A 287 -32.93 52.99 2.02
C ASP A 287 -34.37 53.26 2.45
N GLU A 288 -35.15 52.21 2.71
CA GLU A 288 -36.52 52.33 3.22
C GLU A 288 -36.54 52.89 4.65
N THR A 289 -35.58 52.50 5.49
CA THR A 289 -35.41 53.05 6.85
C THR A 289 -35.18 54.57 6.79
N ALA A 290 -34.25 55.03 5.94
CA ALA A 290 -34.00 56.46 5.76
C ALA A 290 -35.23 57.21 5.21
N SER A 291 -35.97 56.58 4.29
CA SER A 291 -37.22 57.13 3.75
C SER A 291 -38.29 57.27 4.83
N GLN A 292 -38.42 56.27 5.70
CA GLN A 292 -39.38 56.27 6.80
C GLN A 292 -39.00 57.24 7.92
N GLU A 293 -37.71 57.41 8.23
CA GLU A 293 -37.23 58.44 9.15
C GLU A 293 -37.58 59.85 8.64
N LYS A 294 -37.39 60.10 7.34
CA LYS A 294 -37.79 61.36 6.70
C LYS A 294 -39.30 61.58 6.76
N ASN A 295 -40.10 60.53 6.53
CA ASN A 295 -41.56 60.57 6.65
C ASN A 295 -41.99 60.92 8.08
N ILE A 296 -41.41 60.26 9.09
CA ILE A 296 -41.66 60.54 10.51
C ILE A 296 -41.30 62.00 10.84
N ALA A 297 -40.16 62.50 10.37
CA ALA A 297 -39.75 63.89 10.57
C ALA A 297 -40.74 64.88 9.93
N ALA A 298 -41.22 64.58 8.71
CA ALA A 298 -42.23 65.39 8.02
C ALA A 298 -43.58 65.37 8.76
N LEU A 299 -44.03 64.22 9.26
CA LEU A 299 -45.25 64.10 10.06
C LEU A 299 -45.15 64.86 11.38
N LYS A 300 -44.03 64.72 12.10
CA LYS A 300 -43.75 65.48 13.34
C LYS A 300 -43.78 66.98 13.10
N LYS A 301 -43.14 67.45 12.02
CA LYS A 301 -43.17 68.86 11.62
C LYS A 301 -44.58 69.32 11.26
N ALA A 302 -45.32 68.54 10.47
CA ALA A 302 -46.68 68.88 10.09
C ALA A 302 -47.61 69.01 11.30
N ILE A 303 -47.47 68.14 12.31
CA ILE A 303 -48.21 68.23 13.57
C ILE A 303 -47.82 69.50 14.34
N ALA A 304 -46.52 69.77 14.50
CA ALA A 304 -46.02 70.96 15.19
C ALA A 304 -46.49 72.27 14.51
N ASP A 305 -46.46 72.32 13.18
CA ASP A 305 -46.91 73.47 12.39
C ASP A 305 -48.42 73.78 12.59
N LYS A 306 -49.23 72.81 13.05
CA LYS A 306 -50.65 73.02 13.38
C LYS A 306 -50.89 73.53 14.80
N GLU A 307 -49.92 73.47 15.70
CA GLU A 307 -50.08 73.99 17.07
C GLU A 307 -50.31 75.51 17.10
N GLY A 308 -49.59 76.27 16.27
CA GLY A 308 -49.75 77.72 16.16
C GLY A 308 -51.16 78.13 15.73
N PRO A 309 -51.66 77.66 14.57
CA PRO A 309 -53.04 77.87 14.14
C PRO A 309 -54.07 77.40 15.17
N ALA A 310 -53.87 76.24 15.82
CA ALA A 310 -54.76 75.74 16.87
C ALA A 310 -54.86 76.73 18.05
N LYS A 311 -53.72 77.22 18.54
CA LYS A 311 -53.67 78.21 19.63
C LYS A 311 -54.38 79.50 19.27
N VAL A 312 -54.21 79.99 18.03
CA VAL A 312 -54.89 81.20 17.55
C VAL A 312 -56.40 80.99 17.49
N ALA A 313 -56.87 79.89 16.89
CA ALA A 313 -58.29 79.59 16.79
C ALA A 313 -58.94 79.42 18.19
N GLN A 314 -58.27 78.72 19.10
CA GLN A 314 -58.71 78.57 20.50
C GLN A 314 -58.74 79.92 21.24
N SER A 315 -57.68 80.72 21.15
CA SER A 315 -57.62 82.04 21.81
C SER A 315 -58.68 82.99 21.28
N ARG A 316 -58.97 82.96 19.97
CA ARG A 316 -60.06 83.74 19.36
C ARG A 316 -61.43 83.28 19.86
N LEU A 317 -61.64 81.98 19.97
CA LEU A 317 -62.89 81.41 20.47
C LEU A 317 -63.11 81.76 21.95
N GLU A 318 -62.07 81.70 22.77
CA GLU A 318 -62.06 82.12 24.17
C GLU A 318 -62.30 83.63 24.32
N ALA A 319 -61.58 84.48 23.59
CA ALA A 319 -61.82 85.93 23.66
C ALA A 319 -63.28 86.29 23.34
N ARG A 320 -63.90 85.58 22.39
CA ARG A 320 -65.31 85.79 22.02
C ARG A 320 -66.32 85.24 23.02
N SER A 321 -65.95 84.31 23.91
CA SER A 321 -66.83 83.80 24.97
C SER A 321 -67.02 84.79 26.12
N HIS A 322 -66.21 85.86 26.17
CA HIS A 322 -66.29 86.92 27.16
C HIS A 322 -67.14 88.12 26.72
N ARG A 323 -67.82 88.04 25.57
CA ARG A 323 -68.69 89.11 25.09
C ARG A 323 -69.90 89.27 26.04
N PRO A 324 -70.27 90.50 26.45
CA PRO A 324 -71.31 90.71 27.45
C PRO A 324 -72.74 90.64 26.87
N ASN A 325 -73.67 90.11 27.66
CA ASN A 325 -75.13 90.15 27.40
C ASN A 325 -75.51 89.64 26.00
N VAL A 326 -76.27 90.44 25.24
CA VAL A 326 -76.79 90.07 23.90
C VAL A 326 -75.69 89.94 22.84
N GLU A 327 -74.51 90.52 23.07
CA GLU A 327 -73.34 90.41 22.19
C GLU A 327 -72.67 89.02 22.27
N LEU A 328 -73.05 88.18 23.25
CA LEU A 328 -72.73 86.75 23.30
C LEU A 328 -73.60 85.98 22.31
N CYS A 329 -73.47 86.34 21.04
CA CYS A 329 -74.27 85.81 19.95
C CYS A 329 -73.57 84.63 19.27
N TYR A 330 -74.35 83.57 18.99
CA TYR A 330 -73.98 82.48 18.08
C TYR A 330 -74.07 82.94 16.63
N ASP A 331 -73.18 83.88 16.28
CA ASP A 331 -73.06 84.39 14.93
C ASP A 331 -72.26 83.44 14.02
N ARG A 332 -72.22 83.77 12.72
CA ARG A 332 -71.51 82.96 11.72
C ARG A 332 -70.03 82.76 12.06
N VAL A 333 -69.38 83.77 12.63
CA VAL A 333 -67.95 83.70 13.00
C VAL A 333 -67.76 82.76 14.20
N GLN A 334 -68.66 82.78 15.18
CA GLN A 334 -68.63 81.86 16.33
C GLN A 334 -68.74 80.40 15.87
N CYS A 335 -69.70 80.09 14.99
CA CYS A 335 -69.85 78.74 14.43
C CYS A 335 -68.63 78.31 13.61
N SER A 336 -68.08 79.21 12.78
CA SER A 336 -66.87 78.92 11.99
C SER A 336 -65.63 78.68 12.86
N LEU A 337 -65.42 79.46 13.94
CA LEU A 337 -64.30 79.25 14.87
C LEU A 337 -64.43 77.93 15.64
N MET A 338 -65.63 77.55 16.07
CA MET A 338 -65.87 76.24 16.68
C MET A 338 -65.52 75.10 15.72
N SER A 339 -65.94 75.22 14.46
CA SER A 339 -65.61 74.25 13.40
C SER A 339 -64.10 74.20 13.13
N GLU A 340 -63.43 75.35 13.03
CA GLU A 340 -61.98 75.45 12.81
C GLU A 340 -61.19 74.79 13.96
N VAL A 341 -61.55 75.08 15.21
CA VAL A 341 -60.93 74.45 16.39
C VAL A 341 -61.15 72.93 16.36
N GLN A 342 -62.37 72.46 16.07
CA GLN A 342 -62.65 71.02 15.97
C GLN A 342 -61.85 70.35 14.85
N GLU A 343 -61.76 70.97 13.68
CA GLU A 343 -61.05 70.42 12.53
C GLU A 343 -59.54 70.36 12.76
N ILE A 344 -58.93 71.43 13.27
CA ILE A 344 -57.49 71.46 13.58
C ILE A 344 -57.18 70.47 14.72
N THR A 345 -58.02 70.41 15.75
CA THR A 345 -57.86 69.45 16.85
C THR A 345 -57.93 68.02 16.34
N LYS A 346 -58.90 67.69 15.48
CA LYS A 346 -59.01 66.37 14.84
C LYS A 346 -57.78 66.04 14.00
N ASN A 347 -57.24 67.00 13.25
CA ASN A 347 -56.04 66.80 12.45
C ASN A 347 -54.78 66.59 13.30
N ILE A 348 -54.65 67.28 14.43
CA ILE A 348 -53.56 67.05 15.41
C ILE A 348 -53.74 65.69 16.09
N GLN A 349 -54.98 65.30 16.40
CA GLN A 349 -55.32 64.02 17.03
C GLN A 349 -55.15 62.80 16.11
N ARG A 350 -54.98 62.98 14.78
CA ARG A 350 -54.57 61.92 13.83
C ARG A 350 -53.10 61.51 14.01
N GLN A 351 -52.62 61.40 15.25
CA GLN A 351 -51.29 60.88 15.58
C GLN A 351 -51.15 59.39 15.25
N ASP A 352 -52.26 58.69 14.95
CA ASP A 352 -52.26 57.29 14.53
C ASP A 352 -51.30 57.03 13.37
N ALA A 353 -51.24 57.93 12.37
CA ALA A 353 -50.33 57.80 11.24
C ALA A 353 -48.85 57.90 11.67
N LEU A 354 -48.54 58.75 12.65
CA LEU A 354 -47.20 58.86 13.22
C LEU A 354 -46.84 57.60 14.03
N ALA A 355 -47.75 57.12 14.89
CA ALA A 355 -47.54 55.92 15.69
C ALA A 355 -47.35 54.67 14.81
N GLN A 356 -48.12 54.58 13.72
CA GLN A 356 -47.99 53.52 12.73
C GLN A 356 -46.63 53.61 12.01
N ALA A 357 -46.23 54.81 11.59
CA ALA A 357 -44.92 55.01 10.95
C ALA A 357 -43.73 54.65 11.87
N GLU A 358 -43.80 55.04 13.15
CA GLU A 358 -42.80 54.68 14.17
C GLU A 358 -42.78 53.17 14.47
N THR A 359 -43.92 52.49 14.33
CA THR A 359 -44.00 51.02 14.47
C THR A 359 -43.34 50.32 13.29
N GLU A 360 -43.60 50.77 12.05
CA GLU A 360 -42.93 50.24 10.86
C GLU A 360 -41.42 50.47 10.91
N LEU A 361 -40.95 51.64 11.37
CA LEU A 361 -39.52 51.91 11.54
C LEU A 361 -38.87 50.90 12.49
N LYS A 362 -39.51 50.58 13.63
CA LYS A 362 -39.02 49.53 14.54
C LYS A 362 -39.01 48.15 13.86
N GLY A 363 -39.97 47.87 12.99
CA GLY A 363 -40.01 46.67 12.16
C GLY A 363 -38.81 46.56 11.22
N LEU A 364 -38.49 47.65 10.52
CA LEU A 364 -37.33 47.76 9.62
C LEU A 364 -36.01 47.58 10.38
N SER A 365 -35.83 48.24 11.53
CA SER A 365 -34.61 48.07 12.35
C SER A 365 -34.39 46.62 12.80
N ARG A 366 -35.47 45.89 13.14
CA ARG A 366 -35.36 44.45 13.48
C ARG A 366 -34.96 43.63 12.25
N ARG A 367 -35.47 43.96 11.07
CA ARG A 367 -35.11 43.27 9.81
C ARG A 367 -33.67 43.54 9.42
N GLN A 368 -33.19 44.76 9.60
CA GLN A 368 -31.78 45.11 9.40
C GLN A 368 -30.86 44.22 10.25
N LEU A 369 -31.09 44.16 11.57
CA LEU A 369 -30.28 43.34 12.49
C LEU A 369 -30.31 41.85 12.10
N SER A 370 -31.49 41.33 11.72
CA SER A 370 -31.64 39.95 11.27
C SER A 370 -30.84 39.66 9.99
N LEU A 371 -30.87 40.57 9.01
CA LEU A 371 -30.11 40.42 7.76
C LEU A 371 -28.60 40.51 8.01
N GLU A 372 -28.15 41.44 8.86
CA GLU A 372 -26.74 41.55 9.26
C GLU A 372 -26.23 40.27 9.95
N GLU A 373 -27.06 39.65 10.80
CA GLU A 373 -26.73 38.38 11.44
C GLU A 373 -26.65 37.23 10.42
N GLU A 374 -27.62 37.12 9.50
CA GLU A 374 -27.59 36.10 8.43
C GLU A 374 -26.38 36.27 7.50
N ILE A 375 -25.99 37.51 7.16
CA ILE A 375 -24.79 37.79 6.37
C ILE A 375 -23.55 37.29 7.10
N LYS A 376 -23.41 37.55 8.42
CA LYS A 376 -22.29 37.05 9.23
C LYS A 376 -22.23 35.51 9.25
N VAL A 377 -23.38 34.84 9.27
CA VAL A 377 -23.44 33.38 9.13
C VAL A 377 -22.85 32.94 7.79
N LYS A 378 -23.22 33.59 6.67
CA LYS A 378 -22.63 33.28 5.34
C LYS A 378 -21.14 33.56 5.29
N GLU A 379 -20.67 34.64 5.91
CA GLU A 379 -19.24 34.97 6.00
C GLU A 379 -18.44 33.90 6.75
N ASN A 380 -18.97 33.39 7.87
CA ASN A 380 -18.37 32.29 8.60
C ASN A 380 -18.26 31.03 7.72
N THR A 381 -19.33 30.67 7.00
CA THR A 381 -19.35 29.53 6.08
C THR A 381 -18.32 29.69 4.97
N LEU A 382 -18.22 30.87 4.34
CA LEU A 382 -17.22 31.14 3.30
C LEU A 382 -15.79 31.06 3.84
N TYR A 383 -15.53 31.60 5.03
CA TYR A 383 -14.23 31.47 5.66
C TYR A 383 -13.85 30.00 5.90
N ILE A 384 -14.77 29.18 6.39
CA ILE A 384 -14.51 27.75 6.61
C ILE A 384 -14.25 27.02 5.29
N ASP A 385 -15.10 27.19 4.28
CA ASP A 385 -15.00 26.43 3.05
C ASP A 385 -13.87 26.91 2.14
N GLU A 386 -13.79 28.21 1.89
CA GLU A 386 -12.88 28.79 0.91
C GLU A 386 -11.48 29.02 1.50
N VAL A 387 -11.40 29.48 2.76
CA VAL A 387 -10.10 29.81 3.38
C VAL A 387 -9.51 28.62 4.11
N LEU A 388 -10.28 27.91 4.95
CA LEU A 388 -9.71 26.81 5.72
C LEU A 388 -9.64 25.51 4.91
N CYS A 389 -10.76 25.08 4.31
CA CYS A 389 -10.83 23.78 3.65
C CYS A 389 -10.14 23.80 2.29
N MET A 390 -10.55 24.68 1.37
CA MET A 390 -10.02 24.67 0.00
C MET A 390 -8.51 24.95 -0.04
N GLN A 391 -7.98 25.89 0.75
CA GLN A 391 -6.52 26.13 0.81
C GLN A 391 -5.75 24.90 1.30
N MET A 392 -6.27 24.18 2.29
CA MET A 392 -5.64 22.92 2.71
C MET A 392 -5.74 21.85 1.62
N ARG A 393 -6.83 21.81 0.87
CA ARG A 393 -6.99 20.84 -0.22
C ARG A 393 -6.06 21.11 -1.40
N GLU A 394 -5.61 22.35 -1.61
CA GLU A 394 -4.59 22.68 -2.61
C GLU A 394 -3.24 21.98 -2.34
N SER A 395 -2.95 21.60 -1.09
CA SER A 395 -1.74 20.83 -0.77
C SER A 395 -1.89 19.32 -1.03
N VAL A 396 -3.08 18.83 -1.37
CA VAL A 396 -3.31 17.42 -1.66
C VAL A 396 -2.62 17.05 -2.97
N TYR A 397 -1.49 16.36 -2.86
CA TYR A 397 -0.74 15.86 -4.00
C TYR A 397 -0.84 14.35 -4.12
N ILE A 398 -1.42 13.87 -5.23
CA ILE A 398 -1.59 12.43 -5.50
C ILE A 398 -0.56 11.99 -6.53
N ASN A 399 0.46 11.28 -6.05
CA ASN A 399 1.53 10.73 -6.89
C ASN A 399 1.04 9.58 -7.78
N ASN A 400 1.71 9.40 -8.92
CA ASN A 400 1.67 8.14 -9.65
C ASN A 400 2.76 7.21 -9.08
N PHE A 401 2.39 5.99 -8.69
CA PHE A 401 3.24 5.07 -7.91
C PHE A 401 3.98 4.02 -8.74
#